data_AF-A0A924Y3X8-F1
#
_entry.id   AF-A0A924Y3X8-F1
#
_cell.length_a   1.000
_cell.length_b   1.000
_cell.length_c   1.000
_cell.angle_alpha   90.00
_cell.angle_beta   90.00
_cell.angle_gamma   90.00
#
_symmetry.space_group_name_H-M   'P 1'
#
loop_
_entity.id
_entity.type
_entity.pdbx_description
1 polymer ?
#
loop_
_entity_poly.entity_id
_entity_poly.type
_entity_poly.pdbx_seq_one_letter_code
_entity_poly.pdbx_strand_id
1 'polypeptide(L)'
;KAAAKEKPVTLPYLFQTVGSNVWAEIPAKTDVNPLRRNLQRAYVDRMIDVALEGGVNADAQMLAWNELRGMKTKLVTAKAVPTLDTYTRAHYADSFDKINRALDARITLGQASSGPNINDLLSLLMGKTAQDGATAAAQTESNIQP
;
A
#
# COMPACT_ATOMS: atom_id res chain seq x y z
N LYS A 1 49.63 -5.55 -5.22
CA LYS A 1 48.71 -5.09 -4.14
C LYS A 1 47.36 -4.86 -4.80
N ALA A 2 46.37 -5.74 -4.60
CA ALA A 2 45.08 -5.63 -5.28
C ALA A 2 44.35 -4.38 -4.77
N ALA A 3 43.98 -3.48 -5.69
CA ALA A 3 43.07 -2.38 -5.39
C ALA A 3 41.71 -2.99 -5.07
N ALA A 4 41.20 -2.76 -3.85
CA ALA A 4 39.83 -3.09 -3.52
C ALA A 4 38.93 -2.32 -4.47
N LYS A 5 38.22 -3.03 -5.37
CA LYS A 5 37.20 -2.42 -6.21
C LYS A 5 36.12 -1.86 -5.30
N GLU A 6 36.08 -0.54 -5.13
CA GLU A 6 34.99 0.11 -4.42
C GLU A 6 33.69 -0.18 -5.16
N LYS A 7 32.70 -0.73 -4.45
CA LYS A 7 31.39 -1.03 -5.03
C LYS A 7 30.73 0.33 -5.35
N PRO A 8 30.30 0.57 -6.59
CA PRO A 8 29.56 1.78 -6.90
C PRO A 8 28.33 1.83 -6.00
N VAL A 9 28.12 2.97 -5.33
CA VAL A 9 26.97 3.18 -4.46
C VAL A 9 25.74 3.30 -5.37
N THR A 10 24.89 2.28 -5.35
CA THR A 10 23.63 2.27 -6.11
C THR A 10 22.46 2.57 -5.19
N LEU A 11 21.36 3.11 -5.74
CA LEU A 11 20.15 3.37 -4.97
C LEU A 11 19.58 2.11 -4.29
N PRO A 12 19.51 0.93 -4.94
CA PRO A 12 19.14 -0.31 -4.27
C PRO A 12 20.05 -0.67 -3.10
N TYR A 13 21.37 -0.53 -3.28
CA TYR A 13 22.34 -0.83 -2.22
C TYR A 13 22.17 0.11 -1.02
N LEU A 14 21.94 1.40 -1.29
CA LEU A 14 21.68 2.40 -0.25
C LEU A 14 20.41 2.06 0.54
N PHE A 15 19.29 1.80 -0.14
CA PHE A 15 18.02 1.49 0.52
C PHE A 15 18.13 0.21 1.36
N GLN A 16 18.73 -0.84 0.81
CA GLN A 16 18.94 -2.09 1.54
C GLN A 16 19.82 -1.88 2.78
N THR A 17 20.92 -1.14 2.64
CA THR A 17 21.88 -0.93 3.74
C THR A 17 21.28 -0.06 4.84
N VAL A 18 20.65 1.05 4.48
CA VAL A 18 20.01 1.94 5.46
C VAL A 18 18.84 1.22 6.13
N GLY A 19 17.95 0.58 5.36
CA GLY A 19 16.81 -0.17 5.88
C GLY A 19 17.22 -1.27 6.84
N SER A 20 18.26 -2.06 6.50
CA SER A 20 18.79 -3.09 7.38
C SER A 20 19.31 -2.54 8.70
N ASN A 21 19.98 -1.39 8.68
CA ASN A 21 20.54 -0.77 9.90
C ASN A 21 19.46 -0.07 10.76
N VAL A 22 18.45 0.53 10.12
CA VAL A 22 17.31 1.15 10.82
C VAL A 22 16.47 0.10 11.54
N TRP A 23 16.34 -1.10 10.96
CA TRP A 23 15.51 -2.19 11.47
C TRP A 23 16.31 -3.37 12.03
N ALA A 24 17.51 -3.12 12.54
CA ALA A 24 18.42 -4.15 13.06
C ALA A 24 17.84 -4.98 14.22
N GLU A 25 16.87 -4.42 14.95
CA GLU A 25 16.18 -5.08 16.06
C GLU A 25 15.26 -6.21 15.61
N ILE A 26 14.73 -6.17 14.38
CA ILE A 26 13.86 -7.23 13.85
C ILE A 26 14.61 -8.58 13.80
N PRO A 27 15.76 -8.72 13.11
CA PRO A 27 16.49 -9.98 13.10
C PRO A 27 17.11 -10.31 14.47
N ALA A 28 17.49 -9.31 15.27
CA ALA A 28 18.03 -9.52 16.61
C ALA A 28 16.98 -9.98 17.62
N LYS A 29 15.68 -9.78 17.34
CA LYS A 29 14.56 -10.03 18.27
C LYS A 29 14.74 -9.34 19.61
N THR A 30 15.28 -8.12 19.59
CA THR A 30 15.51 -7.28 20.75
C THR A 30 14.49 -6.16 20.82
N ASP A 31 14.28 -5.63 22.01
CA ASP A 31 13.39 -4.48 22.21
C ASP A 31 13.92 -3.23 21.50
N VAL A 32 12.99 -2.42 21.00
CA VAL A 32 13.30 -1.17 20.30
C VAL A 32 13.15 -0.03 21.29
N ASN A 33 14.25 0.60 21.67
CA ASN A 33 14.22 1.76 22.57
C ASN A 33 13.53 3.00 21.92
N PRO A 34 13.14 4.02 22.71
CA PRO A 34 12.41 5.18 22.19
C PRO A 34 13.09 5.90 21.02
N LEU A 35 14.41 6.09 21.07
CA LEU A 35 15.17 6.75 20.01
C LEU A 35 15.13 5.95 18.72
N ARG A 36 15.32 4.63 18.81
CA ARG A 36 15.27 3.71 17.66
C ARG A 36 13.87 3.66 17.05
N ARG A 37 12.80 3.69 17.85
CA ARG A 37 11.42 3.78 17.34
C ARG A 37 11.19 5.06 16.55
N ASN A 38 11.75 6.19 16.97
CA ASN A 38 11.63 7.45 16.23
C ASN A 38 12.34 7.38 14.87
N LEU A 39 13.55 6.81 14.84
CA LEU A 39 14.27 6.58 13.59
C LEU A 39 13.49 5.67 12.63
N GLN A 40 12.95 4.57 13.14
CA GLN A 40 12.15 3.62 12.36
C GLN A 40 10.89 4.27 11.78
N ARG A 41 10.17 5.10 12.55
CA ARG A 41 9.03 5.89 12.04
C ARG A 41 9.46 6.86 10.95
N ALA A 42 10.51 7.65 11.17
CA ALA A 42 11.00 8.59 10.18
C ALA A 42 11.42 7.91 8.87
N TYR A 43 11.98 6.70 8.95
CA TYR A 43 12.32 5.91 7.76
C TYR A 43 11.07 5.48 6.98
N VAL A 44 10.03 4.97 7.66
CA VAL A 44 8.75 4.61 7.02
C VAL A 44 8.14 5.82 6.34
N ASP A 45 8.11 6.96 7.03
CA ASP A 45 7.54 8.20 6.53
C ASP A 45 8.28 8.65 5.28
N ARG A 46 9.62 8.65 5.32
CA ARG A 46 10.42 9.00 4.14
C ARG A 46 10.21 8.05 2.96
N MET A 47 10.08 6.74 3.21
CA MET A 47 9.81 5.79 2.12
C MET A 47 8.42 5.97 1.53
N ILE A 48 7.41 6.30 2.35
CA ILE A 48 6.07 6.64 1.87
C ILE A 48 6.11 7.92 1.03
N ASP A 49 6.82 8.96 1.50
CA ASP A 49 6.97 10.21 0.77
C ASP A 49 7.61 9.97 -0.59
N VAL A 50 8.77 9.31 -0.64
CA VAL A 50 9.47 8.98 -1.90
C VAL A 50 8.59 8.15 -2.84
N ALA A 51 7.77 7.27 -2.29
CA ALA A 51 6.88 6.41 -3.08
C ALA A 51 5.69 7.15 -3.69
N LEU A 52 5.23 8.24 -3.06
CA LEU A 52 4.06 9.05 -3.48
C LEU A 52 4.44 10.35 -4.20
N GLU A 53 5.64 10.88 -3.96
CA GLU A 53 6.07 12.20 -4.43
C GLU A 53 6.24 12.25 -5.95
N GLY A 54 5.47 13.13 -6.61
CA GLY A 54 5.62 13.43 -8.03
C GLY A 54 6.90 14.21 -8.32
N GLY A 55 7.59 13.88 -9.40
CA GLY A 55 8.86 14.52 -9.78
C GLY A 55 10.12 13.81 -9.28
N VAL A 56 9.97 12.77 -8.46
CA VAL A 56 11.03 11.81 -8.16
C VAL A 56 11.22 10.86 -9.34
N ASN A 57 12.45 10.38 -9.58
CA ASN A 57 12.75 9.38 -10.60
C ASN A 57 11.89 8.10 -10.40
N ALA A 58 11.32 7.57 -11.48
CA ALA A 58 10.43 6.40 -11.45
C ALA A 58 11.06 5.15 -10.80
N ASP A 59 12.37 4.94 -10.97
CA ASP A 59 13.10 3.84 -10.34
C ASP A 59 13.17 4.01 -8.82
N ALA A 60 13.35 5.24 -8.34
CA ALA A 60 13.37 5.52 -6.90
C ALA A 60 11.99 5.28 -6.26
N GLN A 61 10.91 5.68 -6.94
CA GLN A 61 9.54 5.35 -6.53
C GLN A 61 9.32 3.83 -6.52
N MET A 62 9.72 3.13 -7.58
CA MET A 62 9.62 1.67 -7.68
C MET A 62 10.35 0.97 -6.52
N LEU A 63 11.57 1.43 -6.21
CA LEU A 63 12.39 0.89 -5.12
C LEU A 63 11.78 1.19 -3.74
N ALA A 64 11.25 2.40 -3.53
CA ALA A 64 10.57 2.74 -2.28
C ALA A 64 9.33 1.87 -2.06
N TRP A 65 8.52 1.66 -3.10
CA TRP A 65 7.40 0.73 -3.05
C TRP A 65 7.83 -0.71 -2.74
N ASN A 66 8.96 -1.14 -3.29
CA ASN A 66 9.52 -2.47 -3.01
C ASN A 66 9.98 -2.61 -1.56
N GLU A 67 10.65 -1.58 -1.03
CA GLU A 67 11.11 -1.53 0.35
C GLU A 67 9.93 -1.59 1.34
N LEU A 68 8.86 -0.82 1.09
CA LEU A 68 7.63 -0.85 1.89
C LEU A 68 6.97 -2.25 1.91
N ARG A 69 6.89 -2.93 0.76
CA ARG A 69 6.40 -4.32 0.70
C ARG A 69 7.28 -5.28 1.50
N GLY A 70 8.60 -5.18 1.34
CA GLY A 70 9.55 -6.00 2.09
C GLY A 70 9.43 -5.79 3.60
N MET A 71 9.25 -4.54 4.02
CA MET A 71 9.08 -4.18 5.43
C MET A 71 7.75 -4.70 6.00
N LYS A 72 6.64 -4.58 5.24
CA LYS A 72 5.34 -5.17 5.62
C LYS A 72 5.51 -6.65 5.95
N THR A 73 6.17 -7.42 5.08
CA THR A 73 6.41 -8.85 5.29
C THR A 73 7.22 -9.13 6.56
N LYS A 74 8.28 -8.34 6.83
CA LYS A 74 9.09 -8.49 8.05
C LYS A 74 8.28 -8.19 9.33
N LEU A 75 7.45 -7.16 9.29
CA LEU A 75 6.68 -6.72 10.46
C LEU A 75 5.52 -7.66 10.82
N VAL A 76 4.96 -8.40 9.85
CA VAL A 76 3.93 -9.42 10.11
C VAL A 76 4.38 -10.41 11.18
N THR A 77 5.62 -10.89 11.07
CA THR A 77 6.17 -11.87 12.02
C THR A 77 6.78 -11.19 13.24
N ALA A 78 7.47 -10.06 13.07
CA ALA A 78 8.14 -9.35 14.17
C ALA A 78 7.17 -8.91 15.28
N LYS A 79 5.99 -8.42 14.93
CA LYS A 79 4.98 -7.97 15.91
C LYS A 79 4.38 -9.10 16.75
N ALA A 80 4.53 -10.35 16.31
CA ALA A 80 4.03 -11.54 17.00
C ALA A 80 5.08 -12.21 17.90
N VAL A 81 6.30 -11.66 18.00
CA VAL A 81 7.36 -12.24 18.84
C VAL A 81 7.01 -12.05 20.33
N PRO A 82 6.87 -13.14 21.11
CA PRO A 82 6.38 -13.05 22.49
C PRO A 82 7.42 -12.49 23.48
N THR A 83 8.72 -12.59 23.15
CA THR A 83 9.82 -12.14 24.02
C THR A 83 10.04 -10.64 24.00
N LEU A 84 9.44 -9.91 23.06
CA LEU A 84 9.56 -8.46 22.96
C LEU A 84 8.72 -7.76 24.03
N ASP A 85 9.09 -6.54 24.40
CA ASP A 85 8.28 -5.72 25.28
C ASP A 85 6.97 -5.25 24.60
N THR A 86 6.03 -4.77 25.42
CA THR A 86 4.74 -4.27 24.95
C THR A 86 4.90 -3.10 23.98
N TYR A 87 5.85 -2.19 24.22
CA TYR A 87 6.06 -1.01 23.39
C TYR A 87 6.60 -1.37 21.99
N THR A 88 7.47 -2.36 21.90
CA THR A 88 8.06 -2.83 20.65
C THR A 88 7.02 -3.53 19.80
N ARG A 89 6.21 -4.43 20.38
CA ARG A 89 5.11 -5.05 19.64
C ARG A 89 4.09 -4.03 19.14
N ALA A 90 3.68 -3.09 20.00
CA ALA A 90 2.78 -2.00 19.61
C ALA A 90 3.38 -1.15 18.48
N HIS A 91 4.66 -0.77 18.60
CA HIS A 91 5.36 -0.03 17.56
C HIS A 91 5.42 -0.77 16.21
N TYR A 92 5.69 -2.07 16.23
CA TYR A 92 5.70 -2.88 15.01
C TYR A 92 4.30 -3.03 14.40
N ALA A 93 3.25 -3.15 15.23
CA ALA A 93 1.88 -3.15 14.75
C ALA A 93 1.49 -1.81 14.09
N ASP A 94 1.78 -0.68 14.74
CA ASP A 94 1.52 0.66 14.20
C ASP A 94 2.26 0.89 12.87
N SER A 95 3.52 0.47 12.80
CA SER A 95 4.34 0.59 11.59
C SER A 95 3.80 -0.29 10.47
N PHE A 96 3.37 -1.51 10.79
CA PHE A 96 2.71 -2.41 9.84
C PHE A 96 1.43 -1.79 9.28
N ASP A 97 0.56 -1.25 10.14
CA ASP A 97 -0.70 -0.64 9.73
C ASP A 97 -0.47 0.60 8.86
N LYS A 98 0.49 1.45 9.22
CA LYS A 98 0.86 2.63 8.43
C LYS A 98 1.33 2.25 7.02
N ILE A 99 2.22 1.26 6.92
CA ILE A 99 2.71 0.75 5.63
C ILE A 99 1.55 0.12 4.84
N ASN A 100 0.67 -0.64 5.50
CA ASN A 100 -0.46 -1.27 4.83
C ASN A 100 -1.39 -0.23 4.20
N ARG A 101 -1.75 0.82 4.93
CA ARG A 101 -2.57 1.93 4.42
C ARG A 101 -1.93 2.61 3.21
N ALA A 102 -0.62 2.83 3.23
CA ALA A 102 0.10 3.43 2.09
C ALA A 102 0.07 2.53 0.84
N LEU A 103 0.25 1.21 1.02
CA LEU A 103 0.19 0.24 -0.08
C LEU A 103 -1.23 0.10 -0.66
N ASP A 104 -2.24 0.13 0.19
CA ASP A 104 -3.65 0.06 -0.23
C ASP A 104 -4.05 1.32 -1.00
N ALA A 105 -3.63 2.51 -0.55
CA ALA A 105 -3.88 3.78 -1.24
C ALA A 105 -3.35 3.79 -2.68
N ARG A 106 -2.18 3.19 -2.93
CA ARG A 106 -1.62 3.03 -4.29
C ARG A 106 -2.52 2.17 -5.18
N ILE A 107 -3.09 1.10 -4.64
CA ILE A 107 -3.99 0.22 -5.39
C ILE A 107 -5.25 0.99 -5.78
N THR A 108 -5.84 1.73 -4.85
CA THR A 108 -7.03 2.56 -5.11
C THR A 108 -6.74 3.68 -6.12
N LEU A 109 -5.60 4.36 -6.03
CA LEU A 109 -5.20 5.38 -7.00
C LEU A 109 -5.02 4.80 -8.42
N GLY A 110 -4.45 3.59 -8.53
CA GLY A 110 -4.35 2.88 -9.80
C GLY A 110 -5.69 2.39 -10.36
N GLN A 111 -6.74 2.31 -9.54
CA GLN A 111 -8.11 2.00 -9.98
C GLN A 111 -8.87 3.28 -10.38
N ALA A 112 -8.62 4.41 -9.71
CA ALA A 112 -9.26 5.69 -9.99
C ALA A 112 -8.84 6.34 -11.34
N SER A 113 -7.89 5.75 -12.07
CA SER A 113 -7.54 6.18 -13.43
C SER A 113 -8.57 5.80 -14.50
N SER A 114 -9.65 5.08 -14.16
CA SER A 114 -10.88 5.10 -14.95
C SER A 114 -11.61 6.42 -14.64
N GLY A 115 -11.27 7.48 -15.39
CA GLY A 115 -11.91 8.79 -15.27
C GLY A 115 -13.44 8.72 -15.45
N PRO A 116 -14.18 9.79 -15.08
CA PRO A 116 -15.63 9.84 -15.24
C PRO A 116 -16.00 9.44 -16.66
N ASN A 117 -16.75 8.34 -16.80
CA ASN A 117 -17.20 7.92 -18.10
C ASN A 117 -18.13 9.00 -18.64
N ILE A 118 -17.86 9.49 -19.85
CA ILE A 118 -18.73 10.47 -20.51
C ILE A 118 -20.17 9.95 -20.61
N ASN A 119 -20.36 8.63 -20.63
CA ASN A 119 -21.68 8.00 -20.59
C ASN A 119 -22.40 8.17 -19.25
N ASP A 120 -21.67 8.21 -18.13
CA ASP A 120 -22.25 8.47 -16.79
C ASP A 120 -22.69 9.94 -16.68
N LEU A 121 -21.91 10.85 -17.25
CA LEU A 121 -22.26 12.27 -17.35
C LEU A 121 -23.45 12.49 -18.29
N LEU A 122 -23.51 11.77 -19.42
CA LEU A 122 -24.68 11.77 -20.31
C LEU A 122 -25.92 11.20 -19.62
N SER A 123 -25.80 10.17 -18.79
CA SER A 123 -26.91 9.59 -18.05
C SER A 123 -27.48 10.55 -17.00
N LEU A 124 -26.62 11.31 -16.33
CA LEU A 124 -27.02 12.34 -15.37
C LEU A 124 -27.65 13.56 -16.05
N LEU A 125 -27.14 13.94 -17.24
CA LEU A 125 -27.67 15.05 -18.03
C LEU A 125 -29.00 14.70 -18.74
N MET A 126 -29.19 13.42 -19.11
CA MET A 126 -30.40 12.93 -19.77
C MET A 126 -31.48 12.45 -18.80
N GLY A 127 -31.29 12.66 -17.48
CA GLY A 127 -32.33 12.46 -16.47
C GLY A 127 -32.97 11.07 -16.47
N LYS A 128 -32.25 10.03 -16.92
CA LYS A 128 -32.77 8.66 -16.95
C LYS A 128 -32.14 7.85 -15.84
N THR A 129 -32.77 7.89 -14.67
CA THR A 129 -32.60 6.85 -13.66
C THR A 129 -33.13 5.54 -14.23
N ALA A 130 -32.29 4.53 -14.33
CA ALA A 130 -32.76 3.18 -14.51
C ALA A 130 -33.39 2.70 -13.20
N GLN A 131 -34.62 2.17 -13.32
CA GLN A 131 -35.36 1.35 -12.37
C GLN A 131 -36.02 2.05 -11.16
N ASP A 132 -37.32 2.32 -11.29
CA ASP A 132 -38.38 1.71 -10.46
C ASP A 132 -39.78 2.01 -11.03
N GLY A 133 -40.64 1.00 -11.16
CA GLY A 133 -42.07 1.17 -11.47
C GLY A 133 -42.72 0.00 -12.23
N ALA A 134 -43.47 -0.84 -11.51
CA ALA A 134 -44.23 -1.98 -12.01
C ALA A 134 -45.48 -1.60 -12.84
N THR A 135 -45.85 -2.43 -13.82
CA THR A 135 -47.24 -2.59 -14.27
C THR A 135 -47.57 -4.06 -14.50
N ALA A 136 -48.45 -4.57 -13.65
CA ALA A 136 -49.17 -5.81 -13.83
C ALA A 136 -50.27 -5.69 -14.91
N ALA A 137 -50.67 -6.87 -15.40
CA ALA A 137 -51.98 -7.25 -15.91
C ALA A 137 -52.32 -7.09 -17.42
N ALA A 138 -52.93 -8.20 -17.88
CA ALA A 138 -53.79 -8.40 -19.05
C ALA A 138 -53.14 -8.66 -20.41
N GLN A 139 -53.10 -9.95 -20.79
CA GLN A 139 -53.87 -10.45 -21.94
C GLN A 139 -54.00 -11.99 -21.88
N THR A 140 -55.18 -12.41 -21.42
CA THR A 140 -55.76 -13.74 -21.59
C THR A 140 -56.53 -13.74 -22.92
N GLU A 141 -56.68 -14.93 -23.52
CA GLU A 141 -57.56 -15.31 -24.64
C GLU A 141 -56.97 -15.24 -26.06
N SER A 142 -56.60 -16.42 -26.60
CA SER A 142 -57.42 -17.11 -27.60
C SER A 142 -56.67 -18.35 -28.15
N ASN A 143 -57.00 -19.56 -27.68
CA ASN A 143 -56.81 -20.76 -28.51
C ASN A 143 -57.71 -21.91 -28.03
N ILE A 144 -58.93 -21.97 -28.56
CA ILE A 144 -59.76 -23.17 -28.61
C ILE A 144 -60.39 -23.23 -30.00
N GLN A 145 -60.16 -24.36 -30.69
CA GLN A 145 -61.07 -25.16 -31.55
C GLN A 145 -60.45 -25.59 -32.90
N PRO A 146 -60.99 -26.66 -33.52
CA PRO A 146 -61.95 -27.65 -33.02
C PRO A 146 -61.34 -29.04 -32.75
#